data_AF-A0A2G5TNH2-F1
#
_entry.id   AF-A0A2G5TNH2-F1
#
_cell.length_a   1.000
_cell.length_b   1.000
_cell.length_c   1.000
_cell.angle_alpha   90.00
_cell.angle_beta   90.00
_cell.angle_gamma   90.00
#
_symmetry.space_group_name_H-M   'P 1'
#
loop_
_entity.id
_entity.type
_entity.pdbx_description
1 polymer ?
#
loop_
_entity_poly.entity_id
_entity_poly.type
_entity_poly.pdbx_seq_one_letter_code
_entity_poly.pdbx_strand_id
1 'polypeptide(L)'
;MFSLFNFLLCSLVISAFAAPTTEEEVHAELKAAGMTQASIDGLAALRQRFATGYPLVQSNTEAADKFIAEFRSDTEKYIKSMPENDQTVYNNYLKKYGIA
;
A
#
# COMPACT_ATOMS: atom_id res chain seq x y z
N MET A 1 -21.63 -0.74 -1.54
CA MET A 1 -20.56 -0.83 -0.52
C MET A 1 -19.19 -0.53 -1.15
N PHE A 2 -19.08 0.61 -1.85
CA PHE A 2 -17.90 1.01 -2.63
C PHE A 2 -17.07 2.13 -1.97
N SER A 3 -17.51 2.62 -0.81
CA SER A 3 -16.99 3.85 -0.21
C SER A 3 -15.81 3.66 0.75
N LEU A 4 -15.58 2.46 1.29
CA LEU A 4 -14.48 2.23 2.25
C LEU A 4 -13.15 1.88 1.58
N PHE A 5 -13.17 1.25 0.39
CA PHE A 5 -11.96 0.72 -0.22
C PHE A 5 -11.21 1.73 -1.11
N ASN A 6 -11.93 2.72 -1.68
CA ASN A 6 -11.27 3.88 -2.29
C ASN A 6 -10.46 4.69 -1.27
N PHE A 7 -10.79 4.61 0.01
CA PHE A 7 -9.95 5.16 1.08
C PHE A 7 -8.72 4.30 1.39
N LEU A 8 -8.71 3.00 1.10
CA LEU A 8 -7.57 2.13 1.45
C LEU A 8 -6.33 2.37 0.58
N LEU A 9 -6.52 2.75 -0.70
CA LEU A 9 -5.41 3.13 -1.58
C LEU A 9 -5.23 4.65 -1.73
N CYS A 10 -6.29 5.45 -1.62
CA CYS A 10 -6.14 6.90 -1.54
C CYS A 10 -5.66 7.39 -0.16
N SER A 11 -5.74 6.62 0.93
CA SER A 11 -5.15 7.03 2.23
C SER A 11 -3.62 7.03 2.22
N LEU A 12 -2.97 6.34 1.28
CA LEU A 12 -1.55 6.57 0.99
C LEU A 12 -1.30 7.97 0.40
N VAL A 13 -2.34 8.67 -0.08
CA VAL A 13 -2.28 10.04 -0.62
C VAL A 13 -2.99 11.06 0.29
N ILE A 14 -3.96 10.64 1.12
CA ILE A 14 -4.77 11.48 2.01
C ILE A 14 -4.53 11.09 3.49
N SER A 15 -3.28 10.82 3.86
CA SER A 15 -2.84 10.94 5.26
C SER A 15 -2.34 12.36 5.58
N ALA A 16 -2.53 13.32 4.67
CA ALA A 16 -2.07 14.70 4.80
C ALA A 16 -2.85 15.57 5.80
N PHE A 17 -3.74 15.00 6.62
CA PHE A 17 -4.41 15.73 7.72
C PHE A 17 -3.96 15.32 9.14
N ALA A 18 -2.94 14.45 9.27
CA ALA A 18 -2.29 14.22 10.56
C ALA A 18 -0.75 14.13 10.52
N ALA A 19 -0.11 13.80 9.39
CA ALA A 19 1.31 14.03 9.14
C ALA A 19 1.63 13.80 7.64
N PRO A 20 2.41 14.66 6.97
CA PRO A 20 2.88 14.37 5.62
C PRO A 20 4.05 13.37 5.72
N THR A 21 3.76 12.08 5.88
CA THR A 21 4.82 11.06 5.89
C THR A 21 5.38 10.93 4.47
N THR A 22 6.59 11.45 4.26
CA THR A 22 7.38 11.25 3.03
C THR A 22 7.69 9.76 2.84
N GLU A 23 8.00 9.34 1.61
CA GLU A 23 8.33 7.93 1.32
C GLU A 23 9.54 7.47 2.16
N GLU A 24 10.50 8.37 2.34
CA GLU A 24 11.68 8.19 3.17
C GLU A 24 11.32 7.97 4.64
N GLU A 25 10.34 8.70 5.18
CA GLU A 25 9.87 8.53 6.56
C GLU A 25 9.14 7.20 6.75
N VAL A 26 8.32 6.77 5.78
CA VAL A 26 7.66 5.46 5.83
C VAL A 26 8.69 4.33 5.75
N HIS A 27 9.68 4.44 4.86
CA HIS A 27 10.79 3.48 4.78
C HIS A 27 11.59 3.43 6.09
N ALA A 28 11.93 4.58 6.65
CA ALA A 28 12.66 4.66 7.91
C ALA A 28 11.85 4.06 9.07
N GLU A 29 10.54 4.31 9.13
CA GLU A 29 9.65 3.75 10.15
C GLU A 29 9.53 2.23 10.03
N LEU A 30 9.26 1.69 8.83
CA LEU A 30 9.14 0.25 8.62
C LEU A 30 10.46 -0.46 8.94
N LYS A 31 11.59 0.14 8.56
CA LYS A 31 12.93 -0.37 8.87
C LYS A 31 13.22 -0.32 10.37
N ALA A 32 12.86 0.76 11.06
CA ALA A 32 13.00 0.89 12.50
C ALA A 32 12.11 -0.10 13.27
N ALA A 33 10.94 -0.45 12.70
CA ALA A 33 10.05 -1.48 13.23
C ALA A 33 10.55 -2.91 12.94
N GLY A 34 11.67 -3.07 12.23
CA GLY A 34 12.32 -4.37 11.99
C GLY A 34 11.89 -5.07 10.72
N MET A 35 11.22 -4.38 9.78
CA MET A 35 10.92 -4.94 8.46
C MET A 35 12.20 -5.06 7.62
N THR A 36 12.34 -6.17 6.88
CA THR A 36 13.49 -6.36 5.98
C THR A 36 13.47 -5.38 4.82
N GLN A 37 14.67 -5.01 4.32
CA GLN A 37 14.79 -4.12 3.16
C GLN A 37 14.10 -4.71 1.92
N ALA A 38 14.17 -6.03 1.71
CA ALA A 38 13.48 -6.68 0.59
C ALA A 38 11.95 -6.50 0.65
N SER A 39 11.35 -6.65 1.84
CA SER A 39 9.91 -6.42 2.03
C SER A 39 9.53 -4.96 1.77
N ILE A 40 10.34 -4.02 2.25
CA ILE A 40 10.18 -2.57 2.01
C ILE A 40 10.27 -2.26 0.51
N ASP A 41 11.30 -2.76 -0.18
CA ASP A 41 11.52 -2.50 -1.60
C ASP A 41 10.36 -3.04 -2.46
N GLY A 42 9.80 -4.20 -2.13
CA GLY A 42 8.63 -4.70 -2.86
C GLY A 42 7.34 -3.97 -2.52
N LEU A 43 7.18 -3.39 -1.31
CA LEU A 43 6.08 -2.46 -1.02
C LEU A 43 6.21 -1.18 -1.87
N ALA A 44 7.42 -0.64 -1.99
CA ALA A 44 7.70 0.51 -2.86
C ALA A 44 7.41 0.19 -4.33
N ALA A 45 7.78 -1.01 -4.81
CA ALA A 45 7.49 -1.46 -6.16
C ALA A 45 5.98 -1.58 -6.44
N LEU A 46 5.19 -2.10 -5.48
CA LEU A 46 3.73 -2.12 -5.58
C LEU A 46 3.15 -0.72 -5.66
N ARG A 47 3.60 0.20 -4.81
CA ARG A 47 3.19 1.62 -4.86
C ARG A 47 3.49 2.22 -6.23
N GLN A 48 4.70 2.04 -6.74
CA GLN A 48 5.12 2.57 -8.05
C GLN A 48 4.27 1.98 -9.18
N ARG A 49 3.98 0.66 -9.14
CA ARG A 49 3.09 0.02 -10.13
C ARG A 49 1.69 0.63 -10.10
N PHE A 50 1.13 0.91 -8.93
CA PHE A 50 -0.16 1.59 -8.84
C PHE A 50 -0.10 3.02 -9.38
N ALA A 51 0.90 3.80 -8.95
CA ALA A 51 1.07 5.20 -9.33
C ALA A 51 1.29 5.39 -10.84
N THR A 52 1.91 4.42 -11.50
CA THR A 52 2.14 4.46 -12.96
C THR A 52 1.02 3.80 -13.76
N GLY A 53 0.42 2.71 -13.25
CA GLY A 53 -0.60 1.94 -13.96
C GLY A 53 -2.01 2.50 -13.85
N TYR A 54 -2.42 2.97 -12.67
CA TYR A 54 -3.78 3.46 -12.44
C TYR A 54 -4.12 4.68 -13.31
N PRO A 55 -3.26 5.71 -13.46
CA PRO A 55 -3.58 6.86 -14.31
C PRO A 55 -3.84 6.53 -15.78
N LEU A 56 -3.33 5.39 -16.27
CA LEU A 56 -3.53 4.94 -17.64
C LEU A 56 -4.94 4.37 -17.87
N VAL A 57 -5.59 3.89 -16.80
CA VAL A 57 -6.91 3.24 -16.86
C VAL A 57 -8.01 4.04 -16.18
N GLN A 58 -7.68 5.05 -15.38
CA GLN A 58 -8.62 5.78 -14.51
C GLN A 58 -9.83 6.42 -15.23
N SER A 59 -9.71 6.73 -16.52
CA SER A 59 -10.80 7.31 -17.30
C SER A 59 -11.79 6.28 -17.84
N ASN A 60 -11.52 4.98 -17.67
CA ASN A 60 -12.39 3.88 -18.05
C ASN A 60 -12.72 3.05 -16.81
N THR A 61 -13.96 3.10 -16.36
CA THR A 61 -14.42 2.43 -15.13
C THR A 61 -14.16 0.93 -15.14
N GLU A 62 -14.45 0.23 -16.23
CA GLU A 62 -14.25 -1.22 -16.32
C GLU A 62 -12.76 -1.59 -16.26
N ALA A 63 -11.93 -0.84 -16.97
CA ALA A 63 -10.48 -1.03 -16.95
C ALA A 63 -9.87 -0.70 -15.58
N ALA A 64 -10.34 0.38 -14.94
CA ALA A 64 -9.92 0.78 -13.60
C ALA A 64 -10.32 -0.25 -12.54
N ASP A 65 -11.56 -0.76 -12.58
CA ASP A 65 -12.03 -1.80 -11.66
C ASP A 65 -11.23 -3.09 -11.81
N LYS A 66 -10.96 -3.51 -13.05
CA LYS A 66 -10.12 -4.68 -13.34
C LYS A 66 -8.69 -4.47 -12.80
N PHE A 67 -8.09 -3.31 -13.06
CA PHE A 67 -6.76 -2.98 -12.57
C PHE A 67 -6.69 -3.02 -11.04
N ILE A 68 -7.67 -2.43 -10.35
CA ILE A 68 -7.74 -2.44 -8.88
C ILE A 68 -7.88 -3.88 -8.35
N ALA A 69 -8.73 -4.70 -8.96
CA ALA A 69 -8.92 -6.09 -8.55
C ALA A 69 -7.62 -6.92 -8.70
N GLU A 70 -6.93 -6.78 -9.83
CA GLU A 70 -5.65 -7.44 -10.08
C GLU A 70 -4.56 -6.93 -9.12
N PHE A 71 -4.44 -5.61 -8.97
CA PHE A 71 -3.48 -4.99 -8.05
C PHE A 71 -3.68 -5.46 -6.60
N ARG A 72 -4.94 -5.56 -6.16
CA ARG A 72 -5.29 -6.08 -4.85
C ARG A 72 -4.85 -7.52 -4.69
N SER A 73 -5.17 -8.38 -5.67
CA SER A 73 -4.79 -9.79 -5.63
C SER A 73 -3.27 -9.97 -5.53
N ASP A 74 -2.52 -9.18 -6.30
CA ASP A 74 -1.06 -9.23 -6.31
C ASP A 74 -0.47 -8.70 -5.01
N THR A 75 -1.03 -7.62 -4.45
CA THR A 75 -0.63 -7.08 -3.15
C THR A 75 -0.86 -8.10 -2.04
N GLU A 76 -2.05 -8.71 -1.97
CA GLU A 76 -2.36 -9.73 -0.97
C GLU A 76 -1.41 -10.95 -1.05
N LYS A 77 -1.08 -11.39 -2.27
CA LYS A 77 -0.10 -12.47 -2.48
C LYS A 77 1.30 -12.07 -2.00
N TYR A 78 1.72 -10.84 -2.32
CA TYR A 78 3.02 -10.33 -1.92
C TYR A 78 3.14 -10.23 -0.40
N ILE A 79 2.16 -9.62 0.29
CA ILE A 79 2.15 -9.55 1.76
C ILE A 79 2.26 -10.96 2.36
N LYS A 80 1.48 -11.93 1.87
CA LYS A 80 1.54 -13.32 2.37
C LYS A 80 2.88 -14.02 2.12
N SER A 81 3.63 -13.57 1.11
CA SER A 81 4.96 -14.11 0.79
C SER A 81 6.09 -13.49 1.61
N MET A 82 5.85 -12.38 2.31
CA MET A 82 6.83 -11.76 3.22
C MET A 82 7.16 -12.69 4.39
N PRO A 83 8.33 -12.54 5.03
CA PRO A 83 8.61 -13.17 6.32
C PRO A 83 7.52 -12.87 7.35
N GLU A 84 7.21 -13.81 8.25
CA GLU A 84 6.15 -13.64 9.27
C GLU A 84 6.34 -12.38 10.14
N ASN A 85 7.59 -12.06 10.46
CA ASN A 85 7.94 -10.83 11.17
C ASN A 85 7.54 -9.59 10.37
N ASP A 86 7.86 -9.55 9.08
CA ASP A 86 7.55 -8.42 8.21
C ASP A 86 6.04 -8.28 7.98
N GLN A 87 5.30 -9.39 7.89
CA GLN A 87 3.84 -9.39 7.88
C GLN A 87 3.27 -8.75 9.16
N THR A 88 3.85 -9.09 10.31
CA THR A 88 3.46 -8.52 11.60
C THR A 88 3.74 -7.02 11.65
N VAL A 89 4.92 -6.59 11.21
CA VAL A 89 5.30 -5.17 11.15
C VAL A 89 4.35 -4.40 10.23
N TYR A 90 4.06 -4.94 9.04
CA TYR A 90 3.10 -4.36 8.10
C TYR A 90 1.70 -4.22 8.72
N ASN A 91 1.18 -5.27 9.35
CA ASN A 91 -0.13 -5.24 9.99
C ASN A 91 -0.21 -4.25 11.16
N ASN A 92 0.87 -4.14 11.95
CA ASN A 92 0.95 -3.17 13.04
C ASN A 92 1.01 -1.73 12.51
N TYR A 93 1.74 -1.50 11.42
CA TYR A 93 1.75 -0.22 10.72
C TYR A 93 0.34 0.16 10.24
N LEU A 94 -0.40 -0.75 9.60
CA LEU A 94 -1.78 -0.49 9.16
C LEU A 94 -2.70 -0.11 10.33
N LYS A 95 -2.62 -0.84 11.45
CA LYS A 95 -3.40 -0.54 12.66
C LYS A 95 -3.05 0.82 13.26
N LYS A 96 -1.76 1.17 13.32
CA LYS A 96 -1.27 2.44 13.88
C LYS A 96 -1.87 3.65 13.15
N TYR A 97 -2.02 3.56 11.83
CA TYR A 97 -2.55 4.63 10.99
C TYR A 97 -4.05 4.50 10.69
N GLY A 98 -4.76 3.57 11.33
CA GLY A 98 -6.21 3.38 11.16
C GLY A 98 -6.62 2.93 9.75
N ILE A 99 -5.71 2.30 9.03
CA ILE A 99 -5.93 1.78 7.67
C ILE A 99 -6.61 0.40 7.73
N ALA A 100 -6.36 -0.37 8.80
CA ALA A 100 -6.92 -1.70 9.07
C ALA A 100 -7.64 -1.78 10.41
#